data_AF-A0A9C7QES1-F1
#
_entry.id   AF-A0A9C7QES1-F1
#
_cell.length_a   1.000
_cell.length_b   1.000
_cell.length_c   1.000
_cell.angle_alpha   90.00
_cell.angle_beta   90.00
_cell.angle_gamma   90.00
#
_symmetry.space_group_name_H-M   'P 1'
#
loop_
_entity.id
_entity.type
_entity.pdbx_description
1 polymer ?
#
loop_
_entity_poly.entity_id
_entity_poly.type
_entity_poly.pdbx_seq_one_letter_code
_entity_poly.pdbx_strand_id
1 'polypeptide(L)'
;CQHYLMGGINVDGKGATNIPGLYAAGECSHTGVHGKNRLASNSLLEALVFSRLIAEDITKNRRKDDRASVEYPMASPEGKPLPHGIRTEIRHIMQKAYFIKPNYEEAEKGLARIKELKDQVYNGGYEITADYVETKSLVTVAYIILSEVLERKGKDE
;
A
#
# COMPACT_ATOMS: atom_id res chain seq x y z
N CYS A 1 6.36 18.46 -0.91
CA CYS A 1 6.00 17.48 0.13
C CYS A 1 4.89 16.60 -0.44
N GLN A 2 4.94 15.28 -0.25
CA GLN A 2 3.82 14.41 -0.60
C GLN A 2 2.72 14.60 0.46
N HIS A 3 1.49 14.86 0.02
CA HIS A 3 0.42 15.31 0.92
C HIS A 3 -0.76 14.33 1.03
N TYR A 4 -1.01 13.55 -0.03
CA TYR A 4 -2.13 12.62 -0.08
C TYR A 4 -1.86 11.51 -1.10
N LEU A 5 -2.37 10.30 -0.86
CA LEU A 5 -2.36 9.20 -1.81
C LEU A 5 -3.76 9.00 -2.42
N MET A 6 -3.88 9.14 -3.74
CA MET A 6 -5.14 8.85 -4.47
C MET A 6 -5.28 7.37 -4.86
N GLY A 7 -4.17 6.63 -4.86
CA GLY A 7 -4.18 5.18 -4.99
C GLY A 7 -4.57 4.51 -3.68
N GLY A 8 -4.58 3.19 -3.66
CA GLY A 8 -4.93 2.41 -2.47
C GLY A 8 -5.50 1.05 -2.83
N ILE A 9 -6.09 0.39 -1.84
CA ILE A 9 -6.80 -0.87 -2.01
C ILE A 9 -8.02 -0.62 -2.90
N ASN A 10 -8.09 -1.31 -4.04
CA ASN A 10 -9.22 -1.19 -4.94
C ASN A 10 -10.51 -1.69 -4.29
N VAL A 11 -11.56 -0.87 -4.35
CA VAL A 11 -12.87 -1.18 -3.77
C VAL A 11 -13.99 -0.87 -4.75
N ASP A 12 -15.12 -1.54 -4.57
CA ASP A 12 -16.35 -1.24 -5.30
C ASP A 12 -17.07 0.01 -4.73
N GLY A 13 -18.24 0.34 -5.30
CA GLY A 13 -19.06 1.47 -4.87
C GLY A 13 -19.62 1.39 -3.44
N LYS A 14 -19.28 0.34 -2.68
CA LYS A 14 -19.65 0.14 -1.27
C LYS A 14 -18.43 -0.03 -0.36
N GLY A 15 -17.21 0.08 -0.89
CA GLY A 15 -15.98 -0.11 -0.12
C GLY A 15 -15.53 -1.57 0.01
N ALA A 16 -16.15 -2.51 -0.71
CA ALA A 16 -15.77 -3.92 -0.69
C ALA A 16 -14.61 -4.19 -1.63
N THR A 17 -13.63 -4.98 -1.19
CA THR A 17 -12.53 -5.45 -2.03
C THR A 17 -12.94 -6.66 -2.87
N ASN A 18 -12.05 -7.15 -3.73
CA ASN A 18 -12.25 -8.43 -4.41
C ASN A 18 -12.09 -9.65 -3.48
N ILE A 19 -11.68 -9.46 -2.21
CA ILE A 19 -11.62 -10.50 -1.20
C ILE A 19 -12.93 -10.47 -0.39
N PRO A 20 -13.73 -11.55 -0.43
CA PRO A 20 -15.04 -11.55 0.23
C PRO A 20 -14.94 -11.34 1.75
N GLY A 21 -15.53 -10.25 2.25
CA GLY A 21 -15.54 -9.90 3.67
C GLY A 21 -14.40 -8.96 4.10
N LEU A 22 -13.52 -8.58 3.17
CA LEU A 22 -12.53 -7.54 3.37
C LEU A 22 -12.99 -6.24 2.69
N TYR A 23 -12.93 -5.15 3.45
CA TYR A 23 -13.32 -3.81 3.01
C TYR A 23 -12.17 -2.83 3.24
N ALA A 24 -12.18 -1.71 2.53
CA ALA A 24 -11.27 -0.58 2.77
C ALA A 24 -12.01 0.75 2.60
N ALA A 25 -11.63 1.75 3.38
CA ALA A 25 -12.19 3.10 3.31
C ALA A 25 -11.16 4.16 3.69
N GLY A 26 -11.38 5.39 3.23
CA GLY A 26 -10.48 6.52 3.46
C GLY A 26 -9.22 6.46 2.60
N GLU A 27 -8.14 7.08 3.05
CA GLU A 27 -6.90 7.25 2.26
C GLU A 27 -6.19 5.94 1.90
N CYS A 28 -6.47 4.83 2.61
CA CYS A 28 -5.92 3.53 2.23
C CYS A 28 -6.64 2.88 1.06
N SER A 29 -7.78 3.43 0.62
CA SER A 29 -8.64 2.85 -0.41
C SER A 29 -8.62 3.67 -1.70
N HIS A 30 -8.74 2.97 -2.82
CA HIS A 30 -9.01 3.57 -4.12
C HIS A 30 -10.51 3.44 -4.42
N THR A 31 -11.29 4.42 -3.93
CA THR A 31 -12.75 4.46 -4.09
C THR A 31 -13.21 4.88 -5.48
N GLY A 32 -12.30 5.43 -6.29
CA GLY A 32 -12.60 6.05 -7.57
C GLY A 32 -13.13 7.49 -7.51
N VAL A 33 -13.47 8.02 -6.32
CA VAL A 33 -14.07 9.38 -6.19
C VAL A 33 -13.11 10.50 -6.58
N HIS A 34 -11.80 10.30 -6.40
CA HIS A 34 -10.79 11.33 -6.64
C HIS A 34 -10.18 11.33 -8.05
N GLY A 35 -10.49 10.33 -8.88
CA GLY A 35 -9.88 10.20 -10.22
C GLY A 35 -8.34 10.32 -10.18
N LYS A 36 -7.76 11.16 -11.06
CA LYS A 36 -6.30 11.41 -11.12
C LYS A 36 -5.83 12.52 -10.16
N ASN A 37 -6.72 13.43 -9.76
CA ASN A 37 -6.41 14.57 -8.90
C ASN A 37 -7.55 14.77 -7.90
N ARG A 38 -7.26 14.59 -6.61
CA ARG A 38 -8.21 14.86 -5.54
C ARG A 38 -8.63 16.34 -5.55
N LEU A 39 -9.93 16.60 -5.48
CA LEU A 39 -10.47 17.92 -5.14
C LEU A 39 -10.35 18.15 -3.62
N ALA A 40 -9.96 19.37 -3.24
CA ALA A 40 -9.72 19.73 -1.84
C ALA A 40 -10.95 19.44 -0.94
N SER A 41 -10.70 19.15 0.34
CA SER A 41 -11.72 18.92 1.39
C SER A 41 -12.61 17.66 1.26
N ASN A 42 -12.45 16.84 0.22
CA ASN A 42 -13.33 15.67 0.03
C ASN A 42 -12.92 14.39 0.79
N SER A 43 -11.67 14.23 1.26
CA SER A 43 -11.26 12.94 1.86
C SER A 43 -11.87 12.62 3.21
N LEU A 44 -12.23 13.62 4.02
CA LEU A 44 -12.93 13.35 5.27
C LEU A 44 -14.36 12.86 4.99
N LEU A 45 -15.03 13.49 4.03
CA LEU A 45 -16.36 13.09 3.60
C LEU A 45 -16.36 11.72 2.92
N GLU A 46 -15.36 11.43 2.09
CA GLU A 46 -15.14 10.11 1.52
C GLU A 46 -15.04 9.05 2.62
N ALA A 47 -14.14 9.25 3.59
CA ALA A 47 -13.97 8.29 4.69
C ALA A 47 -15.29 8.06 5.44
N LEU A 48 -16.05 9.12 5.73
CA LEU A 48 -17.33 9.04 6.42
C LEU A 48 -18.40 8.27 5.61
N VAL A 49 -18.55 8.62 4.33
CA VAL A 49 -19.56 8.02 3.44
C VAL A 49 -19.27 6.54 3.24
N PHE A 50 -18.04 6.17 2.86
CA PHE A 50 -17.68 4.77 2.63
C PHE A 50 -17.74 3.94 3.91
N SER A 51 -17.32 4.48 5.06
CA SER A 51 -17.45 3.77 6.35
C SER A 51 -18.90 3.43 6.67
N ARG A 52 -19.84 4.35 6.38
CA ARG A 52 -21.27 4.09 6.53
C ARG A 52 -21.77 2.98 5.60
N LEU A 53 -21.41 3.05 4.31
CA LEU A 53 -21.81 2.03 3.32
C LEU A 53 -21.30 0.65 3.70
N ILE A 54 -20.04 0.55 4.14
CA ILE A 54 -19.42 -0.69 4.62
C ILE A 54 -20.18 -1.22 5.83
N ALA A 55 -20.49 -0.38 6.82
CA ALA A 55 -21.23 -0.80 8.01
C ALA A 55 -22.63 -1.33 7.67
N GLU A 56 -23.33 -0.68 6.73
CA GLU A 56 -24.63 -1.13 6.23
C GLU A 56 -24.52 -2.48 5.50
N ASP A 57 -23.48 -2.67 4.68
CA ASP A 57 -23.27 -3.92 3.93
C ASP A 57 -22.88 -5.09 4.87
N ILE A 58 -21.98 -4.86 5.83
CA ILE A 58 -21.63 -5.84 6.88
C ILE A 58 -22.87 -6.26 7.67
N THR A 59 -23.76 -5.32 7.99
CA THR A 59 -24.98 -5.60 8.75
C THR A 59 -25.98 -6.43 7.93
N LYS A 60 -26.16 -6.11 6.65
CA LYS A 60 -27.06 -6.84 5.73
C LYS A 60 -26.52 -8.23 5.37
N ASN A 61 -25.22 -8.34 5.16
CA ASN A 61 -24.53 -9.55 4.72
C ASN A 61 -23.82 -10.26 5.88
N ARG A 62 -24.40 -10.18 7.08
CA ARG A 62 -23.86 -10.80 8.29
C ARG A 62 -23.67 -12.30 8.04
N ARG A 63 -22.40 -12.72 7.90
CA ARG A 63 -22.07 -14.13 7.75
C ARG A 63 -22.39 -14.86 9.05
N LYS A 64 -22.89 -16.09 8.93
CA LYS A 64 -22.89 -17.02 10.06
C LYS A 64 -21.44 -17.18 10.50
N ASP A 65 -21.22 -17.36 11.80
CA ASP A 65 -19.87 -17.53 12.32
C ASP A 65 -19.30 -18.87 11.85
N ASP A 66 -18.61 -18.84 10.70
CA ASP A 66 -17.92 -19.95 10.06
C ASP A 66 -16.40 -19.74 10.06
N ARG A 67 -15.92 -18.82 10.92
CA ARG A 67 -14.51 -18.46 11.04
C ARG A 67 -13.70 -19.67 11.49
N ALA A 68 -12.89 -20.20 10.58
CA ALA A 68 -11.84 -21.15 10.95
C ALA A 68 -10.77 -20.41 11.76
N SER A 69 -10.32 -21.01 12.86
CA SER A 69 -9.10 -20.55 13.55
C SER A 69 -7.92 -20.76 12.60
N VAL A 70 -7.26 -19.67 12.22
CA VAL A 70 -6.00 -19.74 11.49
C VAL A 70 -4.88 -19.65 12.51
N GLU A 71 -4.06 -20.69 12.60
CA GLU A 71 -2.78 -20.57 13.31
C GLU A 71 -1.86 -19.70 12.46
N TYR A 72 -1.65 -18.47 12.91
CA TYR A 72 -0.56 -17.65 12.40
C TYR A 72 0.67 -17.95 13.25
N PRO A 73 1.85 -18.18 12.66
CA PRO A 73 3.08 -18.31 13.44
C PRO A 73 3.34 -16.96 14.14
N MET A 74 2.89 -16.87 15.39
CA MET A 74 3.09 -15.72 16.28
C MET A 74 4.53 -15.67 16.79
N ALA A 75 5.20 -16.83 16.81
CA ALA A 75 6.59 -16.95 17.18
C ALA A 75 7.46 -16.44 16.04
N SER A 76 8.30 -15.44 16.34
CA SER A 76 9.39 -15.08 15.46
C SER A 76 10.24 -16.32 15.22
N PRO A 77 10.56 -16.68 13.96
CA PRO A 77 11.71 -17.53 13.69
C PRO A 77 12.93 -16.87 14.36
N GLU A 78 13.95 -17.67 14.70
CA GLU A 78 15.28 -17.22 15.15
C GLU A 78 16.00 -16.44 14.02
N GLY A 79 15.38 -15.34 13.57
CA GLY A 79 15.81 -14.53 12.48
C GLY A 79 16.84 -13.50 12.94
N LYS A 80 17.70 -13.09 12.02
CA LYS A 80 18.66 -12.03 12.30
C LYS A 80 17.95 -10.66 12.42
N PRO A 81 18.52 -9.67 13.11
CA PRO A 81 17.94 -8.33 13.16
C PRO A 81 17.91 -7.69 11.77
N LEU A 82 16.86 -6.92 11.49
CA LEU A 82 16.76 -6.14 10.26
C LEU A 82 17.85 -5.04 10.24
N PRO A 83 18.57 -4.84 9.12
CA PRO A 83 19.51 -3.74 8.99
C PRO A 83 18.82 -2.39 9.13
N HIS A 84 19.48 -1.47 9.84
CA HIS A 84 19.00 -0.10 9.98
C HIS A 84 19.08 0.67 8.65
N GLY A 85 18.23 1.68 8.50
CA GLY A 85 18.32 2.64 7.40
C GLY A 85 17.51 2.31 6.14
N ILE A 86 16.99 1.08 5.98
CA ILE A 86 16.20 0.68 4.79
C ILE A 86 15.01 1.62 4.57
N ARG A 87 14.25 1.95 5.62
CA ARG A 87 13.12 2.90 5.55
C ARG A 87 13.55 4.28 5.06
N THR A 88 14.71 4.73 5.51
CA THR A 88 15.28 6.02 5.11
C THR A 88 15.75 5.97 3.66
N GLU A 89 16.34 4.87 3.21
CA GLU A 89 16.72 4.65 1.83
C GLU A 89 15.50 4.68 0.89
N ILE A 90 14.44 3.93 1.21
CA ILE A 90 13.17 3.94 0.46
C ILE A 90 12.63 5.36 0.33
N ARG A 91 12.62 6.14 1.42
CA ARG A 91 12.18 7.54 1.40
C ARG A 91 12.96 8.38 0.40
N HIS A 92 14.29 8.26 0.37
CA HIS A 92 15.13 9.01 -0.56
C HIS A 92 14.91 8.58 -2.01
N ILE A 93 14.74 7.28 -2.27
CA ILE A 93 14.41 6.76 -3.61
C ILE A 93 13.10 7.39 -4.10
N MET A 94 12.04 7.34 -3.29
CA MET A 94 10.73 7.88 -3.66
C MET A 94 10.78 9.40 -3.90
N GLN A 95 11.49 10.15 -3.06
CA GLN A 95 11.65 11.61 -3.20
C GLN A 95 12.40 12.01 -4.48
N LYS A 96 13.39 11.22 -4.92
CA LYS A 96 14.12 11.47 -6.17
C LYS A 96 13.32 11.09 -7.41
N ALA A 97 12.63 9.95 -7.36
CA ALA A 97 11.89 9.42 -8.49
C ALA A 97 10.62 10.24 -8.79
N TYR A 98 9.91 10.71 -7.76
CA TYR A 98 8.60 11.32 -7.94
C TYR A 98 8.32 12.42 -6.90
N PHE A 99 8.51 13.69 -7.31
CA PHE A 99 8.18 14.85 -6.45
C PHE A 99 7.14 15.79 -7.07
N ILE A 100 7.45 16.40 -8.22
CA ILE A 100 6.51 17.28 -8.96
C ILE A 100 6.24 16.73 -10.35
N LYS A 101 7.31 16.34 -11.06
CA LYS A 101 7.26 15.54 -12.28
C LYS A 101 8.04 14.25 -12.04
N PRO A 102 7.60 13.11 -12.62
CA PRO A 102 8.37 11.89 -12.57
C PRO A 102 9.74 12.11 -13.21
N ASN A 103 10.81 11.71 -12.51
CA ASN A 103 12.12 11.54 -13.13
C ASN A 103 12.26 10.07 -13.49
N TYR A 104 12.06 9.75 -14.76
CA TYR A 104 12.05 8.35 -15.23
C TYR A 104 13.41 7.65 -15.06
N GLU A 105 14.53 8.36 -15.22
CA GLU A 105 15.86 7.78 -15.02
C GLU A 105 16.08 7.39 -13.55
N GLU A 106 15.71 8.27 -12.62
CA GLU A 106 15.79 7.99 -11.19
C GLU A 106 14.74 6.96 -10.75
N ALA A 107 13.58 6.89 -11.40
CA ALA A 107 12.58 5.86 -11.17
C ALA A 107 13.05 4.48 -11.63
N GLU A 108 13.76 4.37 -12.76
CA GLU A 108 14.36 3.11 -13.23
C GLU A 108 15.44 2.61 -12.26
N LYS A 109 16.38 3.49 -11.87
CA LYS A 109 17.39 3.18 -10.85
C LYS A 109 16.75 2.81 -9.51
N GLY A 110 15.75 3.59 -9.10
CA GLY A 110 14.99 3.39 -7.88
C GLY A 110 14.27 2.05 -7.85
N LEU A 111 13.61 1.65 -8.95
CA LEU A 111 12.91 0.37 -9.05
C LEU A 111 13.88 -0.81 -8.99
N ALA A 112 15.04 -0.72 -9.65
CA ALA A 112 16.07 -1.75 -9.57
C ALA A 112 16.51 -1.96 -8.10
N ARG A 113 16.79 -0.86 -7.39
CA ARG A 113 17.18 -0.92 -5.97
C ARG A 113 16.05 -1.43 -5.06
N ILE A 114 14.82 -1.01 -5.30
CA ILE A 114 13.65 -1.48 -4.54
C ILE A 114 13.43 -2.98 -4.76
N LYS A 115 13.69 -3.53 -5.94
CA LYS A 115 13.64 -4.99 -6.17
C LYS A 115 14.66 -5.74 -5.33
N GLU A 116 15.89 -5.23 -5.24
CA GLU A 116 16.94 -5.81 -4.36
C GLU A 116 16.53 -5.75 -2.89
N LEU A 117 16.06 -4.59 -2.41
CA LEU A 117 15.58 -4.43 -1.03
C LEU A 117 14.37 -5.33 -0.74
N LYS A 118 13.47 -5.51 -1.71
CA LYS A 118 12.33 -6.40 -1.59
C LYS A 118 12.78 -7.84 -1.45
N ASP A 119 13.70 -8.30 -2.30
CA ASP A 119 14.28 -9.65 -2.19
C ASP A 119 14.96 -9.84 -0.83
N GLN A 120 15.81 -8.88 -0.43
CA GLN A 120 16.47 -8.89 0.87
C GLN A 120 15.46 -9.02 2.02
N VAL A 121 14.40 -8.21 2.06
CA VAL A 121 13.41 -8.20 3.16
C VAL A 121 12.55 -9.47 3.15
N TYR A 122 12.20 -10.01 1.99
CA TYR A 122 11.34 -11.20 1.89
C TYR A 122 12.10 -12.50 2.15
N ASN A 123 13.35 -12.59 1.68
CA ASN A 123 14.15 -13.82 1.70
C ASN A 123 15.31 -13.77 2.72
N GLY A 124 15.47 -12.66 3.44
CA GLY A 124 16.61 -12.43 4.33
C GLY A 124 16.57 -13.18 5.66
N GLY A 125 15.47 -13.85 6.01
CA GLY A 125 15.32 -14.59 7.27
C GLY A 125 15.42 -13.69 8.51
N TYR A 126 14.72 -12.56 8.49
CA TYR A 126 14.73 -11.58 9.57
C TYR A 126 13.74 -11.94 10.69
N GLU A 127 14.05 -11.48 11.90
CA GLU A 127 13.14 -11.55 13.04
C GLU A 127 11.84 -10.80 12.74
N ILE A 128 10.70 -11.36 13.17
CA ILE A 128 9.39 -10.74 12.97
C ILE A 128 9.18 -9.66 14.03
N THR A 129 9.65 -8.45 13.73
CA THR A 129 9.46 -7.24 14.53
C THR A 129 8.47 -6.28 13.86
N ALA A 130 7.98 -5.28 14.59
CA ALA A 130 7.15 -4.21 14.02
C ALA A 130 7.91 -3.49 12.88
N ASP A 131 9.18 -3.15 13.09
CA ASP A 131 10.04 -2.52 12.09
C ASP A 131 10.19 -3.37 10.82
N TYR A 132 10.28 -4.70 10.98
CA TYR A 132 10.31 -5.64 9.86
C TYR A 132 9.03 -5.61 9.05
N VAL A 133 7.88 -5.72 9.71
CA VAL A 133 6.55 -5.72 9.06
C VAL A 133 6.28 -4.39 8.35
N GLU A 134 6.62 -3.27 8.99
CA GLU A 134 6.52 -1.94 8.37
C GLU A 134 7.44 -1.81 7.16
N THR A 135 8.70 -2.23 7.27
CA THR A 135 9.66 -2.18 6.16
C THR A 135 9.20 -3.03 4.97
N LYS A 136 8.65 -4.22 5.25
CA LYS A 136 8.07 -5.11 4.24
C LYS A 136 6.89 -4.47 3.52
N SER A 137 6.04 -3.76 4.26
CA SER A 137 4.93 -3.00 3.67
C SER A 137 5.44 -1.85 2.80
N LEU A 138 6.39 -1.07 3.30
CA LEU A 138 6.97 0.08 2.60
C LEU A 138 7.66 -0.31 1.29
N VAL A 139 8.49 -1.35 1.30
CA VAL A 139 9.20 -1.79 0.09
C VAL A 139 8.23 -2.32 -0.97
N THR A 140 7.14 -2.96 -0.55
CA THR A 140 6.09 -3.46 -1.44
C THR A 140 5.30 -2.32 -2.07
N VAL A 141 4.89 -1.33 -1.27
CA VAL A 141 4.19 -0.15 -1.78
C VAL A 141 5.08 0.67 -2.71
N ALA A 142 6.34 0.88 -2.35
CA ALA A 142 7.31 1.57 -3.21
C ALA A 142 7.52 0.86 -4.55
N TYR A 143 7.60 -0.48 -4.53
CA TYR A 143 7.69 -1.30 -5.74
C TYR A 143 6.49 -1.08 -6.66
N ILE A 144 5.26 -1.15 -6.12
CA ILE A 144 4.03 -0.95 -6.89
C ILE A 144 4.01 0.45 -7.51
N ILE A 145 4.29 1.50 -6.73
CA ILE A 145 4.26 2.88 -7.21
C ILE A 145 5.29 3.09 -8.33
N LEU A 146 6.54 2.67 -8.14
CA LEU A 146 7.59 2.87 -9.14
C LEU A 146 7.35 2.05 -10.41
N SER A 147 6.84 0.83 -10.28
CA SER A 147 6.41 0.02 -11.42
C SER A 147 5.34 0.75 -12.24
N GLU A 148 4.29 1.27 -11.60
CA GLU A 148 3.24 2.01 -12.30
C GLU A 148 3.76 3.30 -12.96
N VAL A 149 4.67 4.03 -12.30
CA VAL A 149 5.28 5.24 -12.86
C VAL A 149 6.00 4.92 -14.17
N LEU A 150 6.76 3.82 -14.22
CA LEU A 150 7.49 3.42 -15.41
C LEU A 150 6.59 2.83 -16.50
N GLU A 151 5.51 2.14 -16.15
CA GLU A 151 4.51 1.68 -17.13
C GLU A 151 3.79 2.84 -17.82
N ARG A 152 3.64 3.99 -17.14
CA ARG A 152 3.01 5.19 -17.72
C ARG A 152 3.95 5.98 -18.64
N LYS A 153 5.27 5.82 -18.52
CA LYS A 153 6.27 6.47 -19.39
C LYS A 153 5.93 6.29 -20.87
N GLY A 154 5.49 5.10 -21.27
CA GLY A 154 5.13 4.78 -22.67
C GLY A 154 3.72 5.16 -23.10
N LYS A 155 2.92 5.82 -22.24
CA LYS A 155 1.54 6.23 -22.53
C LYS A 155 1.34 7.75 -22.56
N ASP A 156 2.29 8.51 -22.04
CA ASP A 156 2.28 9.97 -21.98
C ASP A 156 3.19 10.62 -23.05
N GLU A 157 3.79 9.82 -23.95
CA GLU A 157 4.43 10.23 -25.22
C GLU A 157 3.45 10.05 -26.39
#